data_AF-A0A1H3EFF8-F1
#
_entry.id   AF-A0A1H3EFF8-F1
#
_cell.length_a   1.000
_cell.length_b   1.000
_cell.length_c   1.000
_cell.angle_alpha   90.00
_cell.angle_beta   90.00
_cell.angle_gamma   90.00
#
_symmetry.space_group_name_H-M   'P 1'
#
loop_
_entity.id
_entity.type
_entity.pdbx_description
1 polymer ?
#
loop_
_entity_poly.entity_id
_entity_poly.type
_entity_poly.pdbx_seq_one_letter_code
_entity_poly.pdbx_strand_id
1 'polypeptide(L)'
;MNLLLYAVLTFAPAGSFIAMAKALEWWTRGNGATRSGAESPSPEIDRLVDDLRRLERDYCRIEHSDLPCRAARLHSVSLAYDDTLCACLTALEIPWSGRPPFDGVQRLEMEAALAQRGVTW
;
A
#
# COMPACT_ATOMS: atom_id res chain seq x y z
N MET A 1 -36.53 18.16 30.31
CA MET A 1 -35.09 17.84 30.28
C MET A 1 -34.88 16.44 29.68
N ASN A 2 -35.20 16.24 28.40
CA ASN A 2 -35.07 14.94 27.69
C ASN A 2 -34.61 15.13 26.22
N LEU A 3 -34.92 16.26 25.59
CA LEU A 3 -34.55 16.57 24.20
C LEU A 3 -33.04 16.63 23.94
N LEU A 4 -32.25 17.15 24.90
CA LEU A 4 -30.78 17.19 24.79
C LEU A 4 -30.17 15.79 24.80
N LEU A 5 -30.77 14.86 25.54
CA LEU A 5 -30.30 13.48 25.67
C LEU A 5 -30.53 12.70 24.36
N TYR A 6 -31.66 12.93 23.70
CA TYR A 6 -31.94 12.39 22.37
C TYR A 6 -31.05 13.00 21.29
N ALA A 7 -30.84 14.33 21.30
CA ALA A 7 -29.96 14.98 20.33
C ALA A 7 -28.53 14.41 20.41
N VAL A 8 -27.96 14.27 21.60
CA VAL A 8 -26.63 13.67 21.80
C VAL A 8 -26.59 12.21 21.34
N LEU A 9 -27.62 11.42 21.65
CA LEU A 9 -27.69 10.01 21.26
C LEU A 9 -27.78 9.83 19.73
N THR A 10 -28.39 10.78 19.02
CA THR A 10 -28.58 10.72 17.56
C THR A 10 -27.33 11.13 16.80
N PHE A 11 -26.55 12.08 17.32
CA PHE A 11 -25.33 12.56 16.66
C PHE A 11 -24.07 11.77 17.03
N ALA A 12 -24.07 11.03 18.15
CA ALA A 12 -22.95 10.21 18.57
C ALA A 12 -22.45 9.18 17.52
N PRO A 13 -23.33 8.44 16.80
CA PRO A 13 -22.90 7.50 15.77
C PRO A 13 -22.34 8.18 14.51
N ALA A 14 -22.91 9.33 14.14
CA ALA A 14 -22.43 10.08 12.98
C ALA A 14 -21.06 10.73 13.24
N GLY A 15 -20.87 11.27 14.46
CA GLY A 15 -19.59 11.84 14.89
C GLY A 15 -18.48 10.79 14.97
N SER A 16 -18.78 9.59 15.48
CA SER A 16 -17.79 8.52 15.57
C SER A 16 -17.35 8.02 14.19
N PHE A 17 -18.28 7.94 13.23
CA PHE A 17 -17.95 7.53 11.86
C PHE A 17 -17.05 8.55 11.16
N ILE A 18 -17.33 9.85 11.31
CA ILE A 18 -16.49 10.92 10.75
C ILE A 18 -15.11 10.95 11.41
N ALA A 19 -15.05 10.79 12.73
CA ALA A 19 -13.79 10.73 13.47
C ALA A 19 -12.94 9.53 13.02
N MET A 20 -13.56 8.36 12.83
CA MET A 20 -12.88 7.16 12.34
C MET A 20 -12.37 7.35 10.90
N ALA A 21 -13.16 7.94 10.02
CA ALA A 21 -12.76 8.24 8.64
C ALA A 21 -11.58 9.23 8.60
N LYS A 22 -11.61 10.27 9.44
CA LYS A 22 -10.50 11.24 9.56
C LYS A 22 -9.25 10.63 10.16
N ALA A 23 -9.39 9.73 11.13
CA ALA A 23 -8.26 8.98 11.68
C ALA A 23 -7.63 8.08 10.61
N LEU A 24 -8.43 7.44 9.76
CA LEU A 24 -7.95 6.60 8.65
C LEU A 24 -7.28 7.43 7.54
N GLU A 25 -7.85 8.58 7.17
CA GLU A 25 -7.21 9.54 6.26
C GLU A 25 -5.88 10.06 6.82
N TRP A 26 -5.82 10.31 8.13
CA TRP A 26 -4.59 10.78 8.78
C TRP A 26 -3.52 9.69 8.84
N TRP A 27 -3.93 8.46 9.15
CA TRP A 27 -3.05 7.28 9.15
C TRP A 27 -2.46 7.01 7.76
N THR A 28 -3.30 7.07 6.72
CA THR A 28 -2.88 6.86 5.33
C THR A 28 -2.01 8.02 4.80
N ARG A 29 -2.24 9.26 5.25
CA ARG A 29 -1.37 10.40 4.94
C ARG A 29 -0.01 10.34 5.64
N GLY A 30 0.05 9.83 6.87
CA GLY A 30 1.30 9.66 7.62
C GLY A 30 2.28 8.69 6.94
N ASN A 31 1.78 7.69 6.21
CA ASN A 31 2.60 6.70 5.52
C ASN A 31 3.14 7.19 4.16
N GLY A 32 2.57 8.25 3.57
CA GLY A 32 2.93 8.74 2.24
C GLY A 32 3.94 9.90 2.22
N ALA A 33 4.30 10.47 3.37
CA ALA A 33 4.98 11.77 3.42
C ALA A 33 6.52 11.72 3.61
N THR A 34 7.16 10.56 3.67
CA THR A 34 8.62 10.53 3.91
C THR A 34 9.36 9.46 3.11
N ARG A 35 9.59 9.73 1.83
CA ARG A 35 10.83 9.28 1.17
C ARG A 35 11.25 10.30 0.12
N SER A 36 11.48 11.53 0.58
CA SER A 36 12.24 12.52 -0.17
C SER A 36 13.66 12.53 0.38
N GLY A 37 14.62 12.08 -0.44
CA GLY A 37 16.06 12.21 -0.21
C GLY A 37 16.80 10.90 0.05
N ALA A 38 17.50 10.37 -0.96
CA ALA A 38 18.98 10.38 -0.98
C ALA A 38 19.51 9.54 -2.18
N GLU A 39 19.97 10.29 -3.17
CA GLU A 39 20.90 9.96 -4.24
C GLU A 39 21.93 8.84 -3.92
N SER A 40 21.72 7.64 -4.47
CA SER A 40 22.73 6.78 -5.12
C SER A 40 22.05 5.54 -5.74
N PRO A 41 22.02 5.37 -7.09
CA PRO A 41 21.05 4.48 -7.75
C PRO A 41 21.33 2.97 -7.63
N SER A 42 22.54 2.54 -7.26
CA SER A 42 22.88 1.10 -7.32
C SER A 42 22.50 0.25 -6.10
N PRO A 43 22.67 0.67 -4.83
CA PRO A 43 22.35 -0.18 -3.68
C PRO A 43 20.87 -0.18 -3.28
N GLU A 44 20.10 0.82 -3.70
CA GLU A 44 18.70 0.98 -3.29
C GLU A 44 17.76 0.12 -4.12
N ILE A 45 18.00 0.02 -5.43
CA ILE A 45 17.17 -0.81 -6.30
C ILE A 45 17.27 -2.30 -5.92
N ASP A 46 18.47 -2.80 -5.63
CA ASP A 46 18.68 -4.20 -5.20
C ASP A 46 17.89 -4.52 -3.92
N ARG A 47 17.83 -3.58 -2.97
CA ARG A 47 17.03 -3.75 -1.75
C ARG A 47 15.53 -3.78 -2.05
N LEU A 48 15.06 -2.92 -2.95
CA LEU A 48 13.64 -2.91 -3.34
C LEU A 48 13.26 -4.19 -4.10
N VAL A 49 14.16 -4.73 -4.91
CA VAL A 49 13.98 -6.00 -5.62
C VAL A 49 13.94 -7.17 -4.67
N ASP A 50 14.81 -7.20 -3.66
CA ASP A 50 14.77 -8.20 -2.60
C ASP A 50 13.48 -8.10 -1.77
N ASP A 51 12.98 -6.88 -1.52
CA ASP A 51 11.70 -6.65 -0.86
C ASP A 51 10.53 -7.17 -1.73
N LEU A 52 10.53 -6.92 -3.05
CA LEU A 52 9.53 -7.49 -3.97
C LEU A 52 9.52 -9.02 -3.92
N ARG A 53 10.71 -9.65 -4.02
CA ARG A 53 10.86 -11.10 -3.91
C ARG A 53 10.37 -11.64 -2.57
N ARG A 54 10.60 -10.90 -1.49
CA ARG A 54 10.14 -11.27 -0.16
C ARG A 54 8.62 -11.16 -0.05
N LEU A 55 8.04 -10.07 -0.55
CA LEU A 55 6.59 -9.83 -0.52
C LEU A 55 5.81 -10.84 -1.36
N GLU A 56 6.33 -11.24 -2.53
CA GLU A 56 5.75 -12.30 -3.34
C GLU A 56 5.71 -13.63 -2.58
N ARG A 57 6.84 -14.01 -1.94
CA ARG A 57 6.89 -15.20 -1.09
C ARG A 57 5.91 -15.11 0.09
N ASP A 58 5.81 -13.95 0.73
CA ASP A 58 4.88 -13.72 1.82
C ASP A 58 3.42 -13.80 1.35
N TYR A 59 3.11 -13.28 0.16
CA TYR A 59 1.80 -13.38 -0.48
C TYR A 59 1.42 -14.84 -0.70
N CYS A 60 2.26 -15.61 -1.40
CA CYS A 60 2.05 -17.03 -1.65
C CYS A 60 1.89 -17.81 -0.34
N ARG A 61 2.73 -17.55 0.66
CA ARG A 61 2.64 -18.21 1.97
C ARG A 61 1.31 -17.93 2.67
N ILE A 62 0.84 -16.68 2.67
CA ILE A 62 -0.43 -16.32 3.32
C ILE A 62 -1.61 -16.88 2.54
N GLU A 63 -1.53 -16.89 1.20
CA GLU A 63 -2.55 -17.45 0.33
C GLU A 63 -2.76 -18.95 0.59
N HIS A 64 -1.70 -19.70 0.85
CA HIS A 64 -1.80 -21.13 1.15
C HIS A 64 -2.05 -21.43 2.64
N SER A 65 -2.23 -20.40 3.49
CA SER A 65 -2.41 -20.57 4.93
C SER A 65 -3.88 -20.44 5.36
N ASP A 66 -4.25 -21.15 6.42
CA ASP A 66 -5.57 -21.03 7.07
C ASP A 66 -5.55 -20.08 8.28
N LEU A 67 -4.71 -19.04 8.22
CA LEU A 67 -4.57 -18.09 9.32
C LEU A 67 -5.83 -17.23 9.52
N PRO A 68 -6.14 -16.83 10.77
CA PRO A 68 -7.18 -15.85 11.02
C PRO A 68 -6.85 -14.53 10.32
N CYS A 69 -7.88 -13.86 9.82
CA CYS A 69 -7.77 -12.60 9.08
C CYS A 69 -6.88 -12.69 7.81
N ARG A 70 -6.80 -13.87 7.18
CA ARG A 70 -6.06 -14.08 5.91
C ARG A 70 -6.33 -13.00 4.86
N ALA A 71 -7.58 -12.64 4.64
CA ALA A 71 -7.96 -11.63 3.64
C ALA A 71 -7.33 -10.25 3.93
N ALA A 72 -7.34 -9.80 5.18
CA ALA A 72 -6.72 -8.54 5.57
C ALA A 72 -5.19 -8.57 5.43
N ARG A 73 -4.57 -9.72 5.76
CA ARG A 73 -3.12 -9.94 5.58
C ARG A 73 -2.74 -9.91 4.10
N LEU A 74 -3.46 -10.64 3.24
CA LEU A 74 -3.24 -10.62 1.80
C LEU A 74 -3.40 -9.21 1.23
N HIS A 75 -4.43 -8.48 1.65
CA HIS A 75 -4.62 -7.10 1.23
C HIS A 75 -3.45 -6.20 1.65
N SER A 76 -2.96 -6.34 2.89
CA SER A 76 -1.81 -5.57 3.36
C SER A 76 -0.51 -5.87 2.59
N VAL A 77 -0.26 -7.14 2.24
CA VAL A 77 0.91 -7.52 1.44
C VAL A 77 0.76 -7.01 0.01
N SER A 78 -0.45 -7.09 -0.56
CA SER A 78 -0.74 -6.55 -1.89
C SER A 78 -0.50 -5.04 -1.97
N LEU A 79 -0.90 -4.27 -0.94
CA LEU A 79 -0.63 -2.83 -0.89
C LEU A 79 0.86 -2.53 -0.76
N ALA A 80 1.56 -3.26 0.12
CA ALA A 80 3.00 -3.12 0.27
C ALA A 80 3.73 -3.43 -1.05
N TYR A 81 3.26 -4.45 -1.79
CA TYR A 81 3.80 -4.81 -3.10
C TYR A 81 3.64 -3.67 -4.12
N ASP A 82 2.44 -3.10 -4.23
CA ASP A 82 2.18 -1.98 -5.14
C ASP A 82 3.04 -0.75 -4.78
N ASP A 83 3.18 -0.44 -3.49
CA ASP A 83 4.04 0.66 -3.02
C ASP A 83 5.52 0.41 -3.36
N THR A 84 6.04 -0.81 -3.15
CA THR A 84 7.43 -1.15 -3.52
C THR A 84 7.65 -1.12 -5.02
N LEU A 85 6.65 -1.51 -5.80
CA LEU A 85 6.71 -1.51 -7.26
C LEU A 85 6.74 -0.06 -7.79
N CYS A 86 5.95 0.86 -7.21
CA CYS A 86 6.06 2.30 -7.46
C CYS A 86 7.44 2.85 -7.10
N ALA A 87 8.02 2.41 -5.97
CA ALA A 87 9.35 2.84 -5.55
C ALA A 87 10.42 2.39 -6.56
N CYS A 88 10.34 1.16 -7.07
CA CYS A 88 11.24 0.68 -8.14
C CYS A 88 11.13 1.50 -9.42
N LEU A 89 9.90 1.75 -9.89
CA LEU A 89 9.67 2.56 -11.09
C LEU A 89 10.22 3.98 -10.92
N THR A 90 10.03 4.57 -9.73
CA THR A 90 10.53 5.90 -9.39
C THR A 90 12.06 5.93 -9.34
N ALA A 91 12.70 4.93 -8.73
CA ALA A 91 14.16 4.82 -8.65
C ALA A 91 14.82 4.65 -10.03
N LEU A 92 14.13 4.02 -10.98
CA LEU A 92 14.59 3.85 -12.36
C LEU A 92 14.13 4.95 -13.32
N GLU A 93 13.47 5.98 -12.79
CA GLU A 93 12.91 7.11 -13.53
C GLU A 93 12.01 6.65 -14.71
N ILE A 94 11.26 5.57 -14.51
CA ILE A 94 10.31 5.06 -15.49
C ILE A 94 9.01 5.84 -15.33
N PRO A 95 8.47 6.48 -16.38
CA PRO A 95 7.18 7.15 -16.30
C PRO A 95 6.08 6.09 -16.13
N TRP A 96 5.23 6.27 -15.12
CA TRP A 96 4.05 5.43 -14.89
C TRP A 96 2.86 6.30 -14.53
N SER A 97 1.66 5.82 -14.83
CA SER A 97 0.40 6.52 -14.56
C SER A 97 -0.47 5.74 -13.60
N GLY A 98 -1.01 6.40 -12.60
CA GLY A 98 -1.97 5.84 -11.66
C GLY A 98 -1.58 6.09 -10.22
N ARG A 99 -2.35 5.51 -9.30
CA ARG A 99 -2.01 5.44 -7.88
C ARG A 99 -2.46 4.07 -7.36
N PRO A 100 -1.69 3.43 -6.47
CA PRO A 100 -2.14 2.22 -5.79
C PRO A 100 -3.52 2.39 -5.13
N PRO A 101 -4.31 1.31 -4.99
CA PRO A 101 -4.01 -0.06 -5.40
C PRO A 101 -4.13 -0.26 -6.92
N PHE A 102 -3.26 -1.10 -7.47
CA PHE A 102 -3.30 -1.46 -8.90
C PHE A 102 -4.16 -2.69 -9.13
N ASP A 103 -4.80 -2.75 -10.30
CA ASP A 103 -5.38 -4.01 -10.76
C ASP A 103 -4.29 -4.97 -11.27
N GLY A 104 -4.67 -6.23 -11.52
CA GLY A 104 -3.71 -7.26 -11.93
C GLY A 104 -3.04 -6.98 -13.29
N VAL A 105 -3.70 -6.25 -14.19
CA VAL A 105 -3.14 -5.92 -15.51
C VAL A 105 -2.13 -4.80 -15.37
N GLN A 106 -2.48 -3.73 -14.65
CA GLN A 106 -1.60 -2.61 -14.34
C GLN A 106 -0.33 -3.08 -13.63
N ARG A 107 -0.46 -3.98 -12.66
CA ARG A 107 0.69 -4.57 -11.97
C ARG A 107 1.61 -5.30 -12.95
N LEU A 108 1.06 -6.13 -13.81
CA LEU A 108 1.83 -6.91 -14.79
C LEU A 108 2.52 -6.02 -15.84
N GLU A 109 1.87 -4.94 -16.28
CA GLU A 109 2.48 -3.94 -17.17
C GLU A 109 3.68 -3.25 -16.51
N MET A 110 3.56 -2.91 -15.23
CA MET A 110 4.63 -2.28 -14.48
C MET A 110 5.80 -3.24 -14.21
N GLU A 111 5.51 -4.50 -13.88
CA GLU A 111 6.53 -5.55 -13.77
C GLU A 111 7.27 -5.76 -15.09
N ALA A 112 6.54 -5.77 -16.21
CA ALA A 112 7.15 -5.83 -17.53
C ALA A 112 8.05 -4.62 -17.82
N ALA A 113 7.65 -3.41 -17.40
CA ALA A 113 8.48 -2.21 -17.53
C ALA A 113 9.77 -2.30 -16.70
N LEU A 114 9.71 -2.88 -15.50
CA LEU A 114 10.89 -3.16 -14.67
C LEU A 114 11.81 -4.19 -15.32
N ALA A 115 11.25 -5.29 -15.84
CA ALA A 115 11.98 -6.33 -16.55
C ALA A 115 12.70 -5.79 -17.80
N GLN A 116 12.08 -4.87 -18.54
CA GLN A 116 12.70 -4.18 -19.69
C GLN A 116 13.92 -3.34 -19.31
N ARG A 117 14.00 -2.85 -18.07
CA ARG A 117 15.18 -2.16 -17.52
C ARG A 117 16.19 -3.11 -16.89
N GLY A 118 15.99 -4.43 -17.00
CA GLY A 118 16.89 -5.46 -16.49
C GLY A 118 16.66 -5.83 -15.02
N VAL A 119 15.56 -5.39 -14.43
CA VAL A 119 15.22 -5.71 -13.04
C VAL A 119 14.31 -6.93 -13.00
N THR A 120 14.80 -8.02 -12.43
CA THR A 120 14.07 -9.29 -12.30
C THR A 120 14.22 -9.84 -10.88
N TRP A 121 13.19 -10.51 -10.36
CA TRP A 121 13.22 -11.13 -9.03
C TRP A 121 12.71 -12.56 -9.02
#